data_AF-A0A920J2D5-F1
#
_entry.id   AF-A0A920J2D5-F1
#
_cell.length_a   1.000
_cell.length_b   1.000
_cell.length_c   1.000
_cell.angle_alpha   90.00
_cell.angle_beta   90.00
_cell.angle_gamma   90.00
#
_symmetry.space_group_name_H-M   'P 1'
#
loop_
_entity.id
_entity.type
_entity.pdbx_description
1 polymer ?
#
loop_
_entity_poly.entity_id
_entity_poly.type
_entity_poly.pdbx_seq_one_letter_code
_entity_poly.pdbx_strand_id
1 'polypeptide(L)' 'MENELNGKVAIVTGAGRLRGIGRATAVALGSLGANVVVTGTGRDPETYPEDKESS' A
#
# COMPACT_ATOMS: atom_id res chain seq x y z
N MET A 1 -18.99 -2.59 -14.93
CA MET A 1 -18.84 -2.44 -13.47
C MET A 1 -18.35 -1.02 -13.25
N GLU A 2 -19.13 -0.19 -12.57
CA GLU A 2 -18.59 1.08 -12.08
C GLU A 2 -17.68 0.76 -10.90
N ASN A 3 -16.40 1.11 -11.05
CA ASN A 3 -15.43 1.01 -9.98
C ASN A 3 -15.67 2.21 -9.03
N GLU A 4 -15.96 1.94 -7.76
CA GLU A 4 -16.42 2.94 -6.78
C GLU A 4 -15.51 4.16 -6.66
N LEU A 5 -14.21 3.99 -6.92
CA LEU A 5 -13.20 5.04 -6.84
C LEU A 5 -12.67 5.49 -8.22
N ASN A 6 -13.37 5.16 -9.30
CA ASN A 6 -12.96 5.56 -10.64
C ASN A 6 -12.82 7.09 -10.76
N GLY A 7 -11.71 7.55 -11.32
CA GLY A 7 -11.38 8.98 -11.44
C GLY A 7 -10.97 9.65 -10.14
N LYS A 8 -10.89 8.93 -9.01
CA LYS A 8 -10.33 9.46 -7.76
C LYS A 8 -8.82 9.23 -7.69
N VAL A 9 -8.16 10.05 -6.88
CA VAL A 9 -6.74 9.92 -6.55
C VAL A 9 -6.63 9.62 -5.06
N ALA A 10 -5.89 8.57 -4.70
CA ALA A 10 -5.63 8.19 -3.32
C ALA A 10 -4.13 8.32 -3.00
N ILE A 11 -3.81 9.02 -1.91
CA ILE A 11 -2.45 9.13 -1.38
C ILE A 11 -2.34 8.20 -0.17
N VAL A 12 -1.45 7.21 -0.24
CA VAL A 12 -1.25 6.23 0.83
C VAL A 12 0.14 6.37 1.42
N THR A 13 0.20 6.72 2.70
CA THR A 13 1.44 6.79 3.47
C THR A 13 1.76 5.43 4.11
N GLY A 14 3.05 5.14 4.36
CA GLY A 14 3.45 3.91 5.05
C GLY A 14 3.29 2.62 4.21
N ALA A 15 3.16 2.72 2.89
CA ALA A 15 3.00 1.58 1.99
C ALA A 15 4.32 0.91 1.55
N GLY A 16 5.44 1.26 2.17
CA GLY A 16 6.78 0.77 1.78
C GLY A 16 7.10 -0.68 2.18
N ARG A 17 6.33 -1.29 3.08
CA ARG A 17 6.51 -2.69 3.50
C ARG A 17 5.61 -3.64 2.71
N LEU A 18 6.16 -4.77 2.24
CA LEU A 18 5.42 -5.76 1.46
C LEU A 18 4.23 -6.40 2.20
N ARG A 19 4.34 -6.57 3.52
CA ARG A 19 3.29 -7.12 4.38
C ARG A 19 2.62 -6.06 5.27
N GLY A 20 2.81 -4.78 4.96
CA GLY A 20 2.23 -3.68 5.73
C GLY A 20 0.78 -3.37 5.34
N ILE A 21 0.02 -2.84 6.31
CA ILE A 21 -1.36 -2.36 6.07
C ILE A 21 -1.39 -1.34 4.94
N GLY A 22 -0.42 -0.41 4.89
CA GLY A 22 -0.36 0.60 3.82
C GLY A 22 -0.31 0.00 2.41
N ARG A 23 0.42 -1.12 2.21
CA ARG A 23 0.44 -1.79 0.90
C ARG A 23 -0.91 -2.46 0.61
N ALA A 24 -1.49 -3.16 1.59
CA ALA A 24 -2.80 -3.79 1.42
C ALA A 24 -3.89 -2.75 1.07
N THR A 25 -3.88 -1.60 1.75
CA THR A 25 -4.76 -0.46 1.47
C THR A 25 -4.54 0.08 0.07
N ALA A 26 -3.29 0.31 -0.36
CA ALA A 26 -2.99 0.79 -1.71
C ALA A 26 -3.53 -0.16 -2.80
N VAL A 27 -3.37 -1.47 -2.62
CA VAL A 27 -3.89 -2.49 -3.54
C VAL A 27 -5.42 -2.47 -3.58
N ALA A 28 -6.07 -2.44 -2.42
CA ALA A 28 -7.54 -2.41 -2.35
C ALA A 28 -8.13 -1.19 -3.06
N LEU A 29 -7.54 0.00 -2.84
CA LEU A 29 -7.98 1.24 -3.48
C LEU A 29 -7.79 1.21 -5.00
N GLY A 30 -6.67 0.64 -5.47
CA GLY A 30 -6.42 0.45 -6.91
C GLY A 30 -7.43 -0.50 -7.56
N SER A 31 -7.76 -1.60 -6.88
CA SER A 31 -8.80 -2.55 -7.34
C SER A 31 -10.18 -1.91 -7.46
N LEU A 32 -10.48 -0.91 -6.62
CA LEU A 32 -11.70 -0.09 -6.71
C LEU A 32 -11.61 1.04 -7.76
N GLY A 33 -10.52 1.12 -8.53
CA GLY A 33 -10.35 2.06 -9.66
C GLY A 33 -9.69 3.39 -9.33
N ALA A 34 -9.12 3.57 -8.14
CA ALA A 34 -8.39 4.78 -7.81
C ALA A 34 -7.02 4.84 -8.52
N ASN A 35 -6.59 6.05 -8.89
CA ASN A 35 -5.18 6.32 -9.16
C ASN A 35 -4.44 6.44 -7.82
N VAL A 36 -3.51 5.52 -7.55
CA VAL A 36 -2.86 5.44 -6.23
C VAL A 36 -1.44 5.97 -6.27
N VAL A 37 -1.14 6.92 -5.38
CA VAL A 37 0.21 7.42 -5.10
C VAL A 37 0.64 6.91 -3.73
N VAL A 38 1.79 6.24 -3.68
CA VAL A 38 2.34 5.71 -2.43
C VAL A 38 3.54 6.55 -1.97
N THR A 39 3.65 6.75 -0.66
CA THR A 39 4.83 7.36 -0.04
C THR A 39 5.22 6.63 1.24
N GLY A 40 6.51 6.58 1.51
CA GLY A 40 7.09 5.94 2.69
C GLY A 40 8.36 6.65 3.11
N THR A 41 8.98 6.20 4.21
CA THR A 41 10.18 6.85 4.76
C THR A 41 11.45 6.61 3.94
N GLY A 42 11.38 5.91 2.79
CA GLY A 42 12.57 5.54 2.01
C GLY A 42 13.54 4.61 2.75
N ARG A 43 13.05 3.86 3.74
CA ARG A 43 13.90 2.90 4.47
C ARG A 43 14.29 1.77 3.52
N ASP A 44 15.56 1.39 3.58
CA ASP A 44 16.09 0.28 2.82
C ASP A 44 15.26 -0.98 3.12
N PRO A 45 14.71 -1.66 2.10
CA PRO A 45 14.01 -2.91 2.27
C PRO A 45 14.76 -3.95 3.11
N GLU A 46 16.09 -3.97 3.05
CA GLU A 46 16.95 -4.88 3.82
C GLU A 46 16.96 -4.55 5.33
N THR A 47 16.57 -3.34 5.71
CA THR A 47 16.48 -2.91 7.12
C THR A 47 15.14 -3.23 7.76
N TYR A 48 14.17 -3.75 7.00
CA TYR A 48 12.94 -4.20 7.61
C TYR A 48 13.24 -5.42 8.49
N PRO A 49 12.74 -5.45 9.73
CA PRO A 49 12.85 -6.65 10.54
C PRO A 49 12.27 -7.80 9.72
N GLU A 50 13.00 -8.91 9.65
CA GLU A 50 12.47 -10.15 9.08
C GLU A 50 11.10 -10.36 9.73
N ASP A 51 10.08 -10.53 8.89
CA ASP A 51 8.73 -10.84 9.32
C ASP A 51 8.83 -12.16 10.07
N LYS A 52 9.07 -12.10 11.39
CA LYS A 52 9.09 -13.29 12.23
C LYS A 52 7.72 -13.90 12.07
N GLU A 53 7.67 -15.07 11.44
CA GLU A 53 6.50 -15.93 11.51
C GLU A 53 6.17 -16.07 12.98
N SER A 54 5.10 -15.38 13.37
CA SER A 54 4.42 -15.63 14.62
C SER A 54 4.08 -17.12 14.62
N SER A 55 4.61 -17.81 15.62
CA SER A 55 4.40 -19.22 15.94
C SER A 55 2.96 -19.70 15.78
#